data_AF-A0A973LGN1-F1
#
_entry.id   AF-A0A973LGN1-F1
#
_cell.length_a   1.000
_cell.length_b   1.000
_cell.length_c   1.000
_cell.angle_alpha   90.00
_cell.angle_beta   90.00
_cell.angle_gamma   90.00
#
_symmetry.space_group_name_H-M   'P 1'
#
loop_
_entity.id
_entity.type
_entity.pdbx_description
1 polymer ?
#
loop_
_entity_poly.entity_id
_entity_poly.type
_entity_poly.pdbx_seq_one_letter_code
_entity_poly.pdbx_strand_id
1 'polypeptide(L)'
;MYGLGIVALLGLAALATVMIAERFVALAQEFWAALLVGLGIAVAWMADLDLFGVWHLAVRNHGIAVTLTGFAIGGVGYFWREILRFFIGFSRKTTDEAAVIEKSQGLRRVG
;
A
#
# COMPACT_ATOMS: atom_id res chain seq x y z
N MET A 1 -6.87 2.79 -20.66
CA MET A 1 -6.04 1.56 -20.69
C MET A 1 -4.97 1.46 -19.58
N TYR A 2 -4.92 2.36 -18.58
CA TYR A 2 -3.94 2.26 -17.47
C TYR A 2 -4.56 2.36 -16.06
N GLY A 3 -5.89 2.23 -15.93
CA GLY A 3 -6.59 2.47 -14.67
C GLY A 3 -6.08 1.63 -13.49
N LEU A 4 -5.81 0.34 -13.72
CA LEU A 4 -5.25 -0.54 -12.68
C LEU A 4 -3.85 -0.11 -12.23
N GLY A 5 -2.96 0.25 -13.16
CA GLY A 5 -1.62 0.70 -12.82
C GLY A 5 -1.62 2.01 -12.03
N ILE A 6 -2.51 2.94 -12.41
CA ILE A 6 -2.70 4.20 -11.69
C ILE A 6 -3.19 3.92 -10.26
N VAL A 7 -4.22 3.10 -10.09
CA VAL A 7 -4.75 2.74 -8.76
C VAL A 7 -3.71 2.00 -7.92
N ALA A 8 -2.94 1.08 -8.53
CA ALA A 8 -1.84 0.36 -7.90
C ALA A 8 -0.78 1.32 -7.32
N LEU A 9 -0.35 2.29 -8.11
CA LEU A 9 0.68 3.26 -7.71
C LEU A 9 0.14 4.30 -6.72
N LEU A 10 -1.08 4.77 -6.90
CA LEU A 10 -1.72 5.69 -5.94
C LEU A 10 -1.96 5.02 -4.60
N GLY A 11 -2.34 3.75 -4.57
CA GLY A 11 -2.46 2.98 -3.33
C GLY A 11 -1.12 2.83 -2.63
N LEU A 12 -0.04 2.60 -3.38
CA LEU A 12 1.32 2.56 -2.82
C LEU A 12 1.74 3.93 -2.26
N ALA A 13 1.46 5.01 -2.98
CA ALA A 13 1.74 6.37 -2.54
C ALA A 13 0.98 6.71 -1.26
N ALA A 14 -0.32 6.36 -1.20
CA ALA A 14 -1.14 6.55 0.00
C ALA A 14 -0.59 5.79 1.20
N LEU A 15 -0.16 4.54 1.00
CA LEU A 15 0.51 3.75 2.03
C LEU A 15 1.80 4.42 2.51
N ALA A 16 2.66 4.88 1.59
CA ALA A 16 3.89 5.56 1.95
C ALA A 16 3.61 6.82 2.78
N THR A 17 2.59 7.61 2.42
CA THR A 17 2.18 8.78 3.19
C THR A 17 1.72 8.42 4.60
N VAL A 18 0.89 7.37 4.75
CA VAL A 18 0.41 6.91 6.07
C VAL A 18 1.58 6.37 6.91
N MET A 19 2.50 5.60 6.33
CA MET A 19 3.68 5.10 7.05
C MET A 19 4.58 6.22 7.57
N ILE A 20 4.73 7.30 6.78
CA ILE A 20 5.45 8.49 7.24
C ILE A 20 4.66 9.17 8.37
N ALA A 21 3.35 9.33 8.24
CA ALA A 21 2.51 9.95 9.26
C ALA A 21 2.48 9.16 10.59
N GLU A 22 2.43 7.83 10.54
CA GLU A 22 2.49 6.94 11.71
C GLU A 22 3.76 7.15 12.55
N ARG A 23 4.86 7.59 11.92
CA ARG A 23 6.11 7.90 12.62
C ARG A 23 6.02 9.16 13.48
N PHE A 24 5.15 10.11 13.13
CA PHE A 24 5.06 11.42 13.77
C PHE A 24 3.79 11.61 14.61
N VAL A 25 2.73 10.84 14.34
CA VAL A 25 1.41 11.05 14.94
C VAL A 25 0.89 9.74 15.54
N ALA A 26 0.74 9.69 16.87
CA ALA A 26 0.21 8.53 17.58
C ALA A 26 -1.21 8.15 17.13
N LEU A 27 -2.06 9.15 16.86
CA LEU A 27 -3.41 8.95 16.32
C LEU A 27 -3.42 8.18 14.99
N ALA A 28 -2.37 8.33 14.17
CA ALA A 28 -2.27 7.63 12.90
C ALA A 28 -2.04 6.12 13.07
N GLN A 29 -1.50 5.68 14.21
CA GLN A 29 -1.31 4.25 14.49
C GLN A 29 -2.64 3.54 14.75
N GLU A 30 -3.57 4.18 15.44
CA GLU A 30 -4.90 3.61 15.74
C GLU A 30 -5.84 3.67 14.52
N PHE A 31 -5.84 4.79 13.79
CA PHE A 31 -6.78 5.05 12.70
C PHE A 31 -6.19 4.80 11.30
N TRP A 32 -5.11 4.05 11.20
CA TRP A 32 -4.34 3.88 9.96
C TRP A 32 -5.22 3.45 8.76
N ALA A 33 -6.15 2.50 8.95
CA ALA A 33 -7.02 2.01 7.88
C ALA A 33 -8.00 3.09 7.42
N ALA A 34 -8.54 3.87 8.36
CA ALA A 34 -9.41 5.01 8.05
C ALA A 34 -8.64 6.12 7.33
N LEU A 35 -7.38 6.38 7.73
CA LEU A 35 -6.50 7.33 7.05
C LEU A 35 -6.21 6.87 5.62
N LEU A 36 -5.93 5.59 5.41
CA LEU A 36 -5.62 5.04 4.08
C LEU A 36 -6.81 5.18 3.13
N VAL A 37 -8.00 4.85 3.59
CA VAL A 37 -9.25 4.99 2.84
C VAL A 37 -9.58 6.46 2.61
N GLY A 38 -9.51 7.28 3.65
CA GLY A 38 -9.77 8.72 3.56
C GLY A 38 -8.83 9.42 2.59
N LEU A 39 -7.55 9.06 2.60
CA LEU A 39 -6.54 9.60 1.69
C LEU A 39 -6.74 9.09 0.26
N GLY A 40 -7.13 7.83 0.07
CA GLY A 40 -7.54 7.29 -1.23
C GLY A 40 -8.74 8.04 -1.82
N ILE A 41 -9.78 8.30 -1.01
CA ILE A 41 -10.95 9.10 -1.39
C ILE A 41 -10.55 10.54 -1.72
N ALA A 42 -9.75 11.18 -0.87
CA ALA A 42 -9.30 12.55 -1.10
C ALA A 42 -8.53 12.67 -2.42
N VAL A 43 -7.59 11.76 -2.68
CA VAL A 43 -6.81 11.75 -3.93
C VAL A 43 -7.70 11.51 -5.15
N ALA A 44 -8.64 10.57 -5.08
CA ALA A 44 -9.58 10.32 -6.18
C ALA A 44 -10.43 11.57 -6.49
N TRP A 45 -10.92 12.26 -5.47
CA TRP A 45 -11.69 13.50 -5.64
C TRP A 45 -10.83 14.65 -6.17
N MET A 46 -9.60 14.81 -5.70
CA MET A 46 -8.69 15.85 -6.19
C MET A 46 -8.31 15.66 -7.65
N ALA A 47 -8.24 14.41 -8.12
CA ALA A 47 -7.89 14.07 -9.49
C ALA A 47 -9.11 13.84 -10.40
N ASP A 48 -10.34 13.99 -9.88
CA ASP A 48 -11.60 13.60 -10.52
C ASP A 48 -11.53 12.20 -11.15
N LEU A 49 -10.95 11.26 -10.40
CA LEU A 49 -10.56 9.95 -10.90
C LEU A 49 -11.76 8.99 -10.88
N ASP A 50 -12.31 8.70 -12.05
CA ASP A 50 -13.34 7.67 -12.23
C ASP A 50 -12.77 6.42 -12.93
N LEU A 51 -12.52 5.36 -12.14
CA LEU A 51 -12.05 4.08 -12.66
C LEU A 51 -13.13 3.33 -13.46
N PHE A 52 -14.40 3.51 -13.13
CA PHE A 52 -15.51 2.85 -13.80
C PHE A 52 -15.69 3.43 -15.21
N GLY A 53 -15.58 4.76 -15.35
CA GLY A 53 -15.51 5.44 -16.64
C GLY A 53 -14.36 4.94 -17.52
N VAL A 54 -13.17 4.71 -16.93
CA VAL A 54 -12.01 4.13 -17.63
C VAL A 54 -12.25 2.70 -18.11
N TRP A 55 -13.12 1.94 -17.44
CA TRP A 55 -13.54 0.59 -17.82
C TRP A 55 -14.83 0.55 -18.64
N HIS A 56 -15.36 1.71 -19.06
CA HIS A 56 -16.62 1.82 -19.78
C HIS A 56 -17.83 1.23 -19.03
N LEU A 57 -17.78 1.24 -17.70
CA LEU A 57 -18.88 0.84 -16.83
C LEU A 57 -19.73 2.07 -16.49
N ALA A 58 -21.01 2.03 -16.88
CA ALA A 58 -21.94 3.10 -16.59
C ALA A 58 -22.31 3.12 -15.10
N VAL A 59 -21.91 4.17 -14.39
CA VAL A 59 -22.35 4.46 -13.02
C VAL A 59 -23.33 5.62 -13.06
N ARG A 60 -24.46 5.48 -12.37
CA ARG A 60 -25.56 6.46 -12.40
C ARG A 60 -25.15 7.85 -11.84
N ASN A 61 -24.16 7.89 -10.95
CA ASN A 61 -23.70 9.11 -10.32
C ASN A 61 -22.16 9.15 -10.33
N HIS A 62 -21.61 10.18 -10.97
CA HIS A 62 -20.17 10.41 -11.08
C HIS A 62 -19.47 10.49 -9.72
N GLY A 63 -20.05 11.20 -8.75
CA GLY A 63 -19.47 11.34 -7.41
C GLY A 63 -19.38 10.00 -6.66
N ILE A 64 -20.32 9.07 -6.91
CA ILE A 64 -20.23 7.71 -6.35
C ILE A 64 -19.09 6.94 -7.01
N ALA A 65 -18.92 7.07 -8.33
CA ALA A 65 -17.87 6.40 -9.08
C ALA A 65 -16.47 6.85 -8.62
N VAL A 66 -16.27 8.16 -8.44
CA VAL A 66 -15.03 8.73 -7.90
C VAL A 66 -14.77 8.29 -6.46
N THR A 67 -15.80 8.29 -5.61
CA THR A 67 -15.66 7.83 -4.21
C THR A 67 -15.28 6.36 -4.12
N LEU A 68 -15.93 5.48 -4.89
CA LEU A 68 -15.60 4.06 -4.95
C LEU A 68 -14.20 3.81 -5.53
N THR A 69 -13.77 4.64 -6.49
CA THR A 69 -12.39 4.63 -6.98
C THR A 69 -11.40 4.95 -5.86
N GLY A 70 -11.73 5.93 -5.02
CA GLY A 70 -10.95 6.25 -3.82
C GLY A 70 -10.88 5.12 -2.80
N PHE A 71 -11.99 4.42 -2.56
CA PHE A 71 -12.00 3.19 -1.76
C PHE A 71 -11.08 2.11 -2.35
N ALA A 72 -11.11 1.94 -3.68
CA ALA A 72 -10.22 0.98 -4.34
C ALA A 72 -8.74 1.37 -4.17
N ILE A 73 -8.38 2.65 -4.29
CA ILE A 73 -7.03 3.16 -4.02
C ILE A 73 -6.60 2.86 -2.59
N GLY A 74 -7.44 3.19 -1.60
CA GLY A 74 -7.17 2.90 -0.19
C GLY A 74 -7.02 1.39 0.08
N GLY A 75 -7.90 0.57 -0.49
CA GLY A 75 -7.84 -0.90 -0.38
C GLY A 75 -6.59 -1.50 -1.02
N VAL A 76 -6.15 -0.97 -2.16
CA VAL A 76 -4.87 -1.35 -2.78
C VAL A 76 -3.68 -0.94 -1.91
N GLY A 77 -3.75 0.22 -1.25
CA GLY A 77 -2.74 0.59 -0.25
C GLY A 77 -2.66 -0.42 0.90
N TYR A 78 -3.81 -0.93 1.37
CA TYR A 78 -3.86 -1.97 2.39
C TYR A 78 -3.18 -3.25 1.89
N PHE A 79 -3.51 -3.65 0.67
CA PHE A 79 -2.93 -4.81 0.01
C PHE A 79 -1.40 -4.69 -0.10
N TRP A 80 -0.88 -3.52 -0.48
CA TRP A 80 0.56 -3.28 -0.54
C TRP A 80 1.26 -3.47 0.81
N ARG A 81 0.61 -3.06 1.90
CA ARG A 81 1.19 -3.22 3.24
C ARG A 81 1.45 -4.68 3.55
N GLU A 82 0.50 -5.56 3.24
CA GLU A 82 0.65 -6.99 3.48
C GLU A 82 1.71 -7.63 2.59
N ILE A 83 1.80 -7.20 1.32
CA ILE A 83 2.91 -7.61 0.44
C ILE A 83 4.25 -7.21 1.05
N LEU A 84 4.42 -5.95 1.45
CA LEU A 84 5.69 -5.47 2.00
C LEU A 84 6.04 -6.18 3.31
N ARG A 85 5.07 -6.44 4.18
CA ARG A 85 5.25 -7.23 5.41
C ARG A 85 5.71 -8.65 5.10
N PHE A 86 5.12 -9.30 4.11
CA PHE A 86 5.52 -10.62 3.66
C PHE A 86 6.99 -10.63 3.20
N PHE A 87 7.40 -9.68 2.35
CA PHE A 87 8.78 -9.59 1.88
C PHE A 87 9.78 -9.29 3.01
N ILE A 88 9.43 -8.42 3.95
CA ILE A 88 10.27 -8.15 5.13
C ILE A 88 10.42 -9.41 5.98
N GLY A 89 9.34 -10.16 6.21
CA GLY A 89 9.38 -11.43 6.93
C GLY A 89 10.25 -12.47 6.22
N PHE A 90 10.10 -12.60 4.90
CA PHE A 90 10.91 -13.50 4.08
C PHE A 90 12.40 -13.14 4.13
N SER A 91 12.74 -11.87 3.96
CA SER A 91 14.13 -11.38 4.03
C SER A 91 14.79 -11.63 5.38
N ARG A 92 14.04 -11.53 6.48
CA ARG A 92 14.55 -11.86 7.81
C ARG A 92 14.84 -13.35 7.92
N LYS A 93 13.91 -14.18 7.47
CA LYS A 93 14.07 -15.63 7.51
C LYS A 93 15.31 -16.10 6.74
N THR A 94 15.53 -15.57 5.53
CA THR A 94 16.71 -15.92 4.73
C THR A 94 18.02 -15.43 5.37
N THR A 95 18.00 -14.26 6.00
CA THR A 95 19.17 -13.73 6.74
C THR A 95 19.49 -14.59 7.96
N ASP A 96 18.46 -15.03 8.69
CA ASP A 96 18.62 -15.89 9.87
C ASP A 96 19.12 -17.29 9.47
N GLU A 97 18.59 -17.89 8.41
CA GLU A 97 19.07 -19.16 7.87
C GLU A 97 20.54 -19.08 7.45
N ALA A 98 20.95 -17.99 6.80
CA ALA A 98 22.34 -17.75 6.44
C ALA A 98 23.24 -17.63 7.69
N ALA A 99 22.79 -16.92 8.73
CA ALA A 99 23.53 -16.80 9.99
C ALA A 99 23.66 -18.14 10.73
N VAL A 100 22.64 -19.00 10.67
CA VAL A 100 22.68 -20.36 11.23
C VAL A 100 23.65 -21.26 10.45
N ILE A 101 23.70 -21.15 9.12
CA ILE A 101 24.67 -21.88 8.28
C ILE A 101 26.10 -21.40 8.56
N GLU A 102 26.32 -20.08 8.68
CA GLU A 102 27.62 -19.49 9.03
C GLU A 102 28.13 -20.00 10.39
N LYS A 103 27.23 -20.07 11.38
CA LYS A 103 27.52 -20.58 12.72
C LYS A 103 27.76 -22.10 12.76
N SER A 104 27.03 -22.88 11.96
CA SER A 104 27.17 -24.34 11.92
C SER A 104 28.39 -24.81 11.12
N GLN A 105 28.85 -24.03 10.14
CA GLN A 105 30.03 -24.36 9.33
C GLN A 105 31.33 -23.66 9.78
N GLY A 106 31.29 -22.84 10.85
CA GLY A 106 32.48 -22.18 11.41
C GLY A 106 33.15 -21.18 10.45
N LEU A 107 32.44 -20.73 9.42
CA LEU A 107 32.96 -19.82 8.40
C LEU A 107 32.92 -18.39 8.95
N ARG A 108 34.02 -17.97 9.56
CA ARG A 108 34.20 -16.59 10.05
C ARG A 108 34.34 -15.65 8.85
N ARG A 109 33.44 -14.67 8.68
CA ARG A 109 33.59 -13.59 7.69
C ARG A 109 34.99 -12.96 7.82
N VAL A 110 35.79 -13.13 6.77
CA VAL A 110 36.97 -12.29 6.54
C VAL A 110 36.41 -11.00 5.95
N GLY A 111 36.39 -9.95 6.78
CA GLY A 111 35.93 -8.61 6.38
C GLY A 111 36.85 -7.95 5.38
#